data_AF-A0A024FKZ1-F1
#
_entry.id   AF-A0A024FKZ1-F1
#
_cell.length_a   1.000
_cell.length_b   1.000
_cell.length_c   1.000
_cell.angle_alpha   90.00
_cell.angle_beta   90.00
_cell.angle_gamma   90.00
#
_symmetry.space_group_name_H-M   'P 1'
#
loop_
_entity.id
_entity.type
_entity.pdbx_description
1 polymer ?
#
loop_
_entity_poly.entity_id
_entity_poly.type
_entity_poly.pdbx_seq_one_letter_code
_entity_poly.pdbx_strand_id
1 'polypeptide(L)'
;MIDELSLTEEQTKKVSEVNIKYATKLRALIDREGSMFSKRDDMKKISTAKNDELSKILTEAQFKKYENDLVPKIRKHIRKNMKL
;
A
#
# COMPACT_ATOMS: atom_id res chain seq x y z
N MET A 1 -1.33 -8.59 -6.96
CA MET A 1 -1.20 -7.12 -6.75
C MET A 1 0.27 -6.65 -6.69
N ILE A 2 1.20 -7.53 -6.30
CA ILE A 2 2.66 -7.31 -6.33
C ILE A 2 3.28 -7.97 -7.59
N ASP A 3 2.57 -8.96 -8.14
CA ASP A 3 3.00 -9.83 -9.24
C ASP A 3 3.27 -9.06 -10.55
N GLU A 4 2.72 -7.85 -10.68
CA GLU A 4 2.95 -6.96 -11.84
C GLU A 4 4.35 -6.31 -11.82
N LEU A 5 5.11 -6.39 -10.72
CA LEU A 5 6.41 -5.72 -10.56
C LEU A 5 7.62 -6.59 -10.91
N SER A 6 7.40 -7.83 -11.38
CA SER A 6 8.46 -8.78 -11.72
C SER A 6 9.55 -8.85 -10.64
N LEU A 7 9.13 -9.05 -9.39
CA LEU A 7 10.05 -9.07 -8.25
C LEU A 7 10.95 -10.30 -8.28
N THR A 8 12.19 -10.14 -7.82
CA THR A 8 13.02 -11.30 -7.47
C THR A 8 12.43 -12.03 -6.26
N GLU A 9 12.89 -13.26 -5.99
CA GLU A 9 12.43 -14.01 -4.82
C GLU A 9 12.74 -13.28 -3.51
N GLU A 10 13.93 -12.66 -3.42
CA GLU A 10 14.34 -11.87 -2.26
C GLU A 10 13.48 -10.61 -2.09
N GLN A 11 13.21 -9.88 -3.19
CA GLN A 11 12.30 -8.73 -3.17
C GLN A 11 10.88 -9.16 -2.78
N THR A 12 10.43 -10.33 -3.24
CA THR A 12 9.10 -10.86 -2.92
C THR A 12 8.94 -11.10 -1.43
N LYS A 13 9.93 -11.74 -0.78
CA LYS A 13 9.93 -11.95 0.68
C LYS A 13 9.86 -10.62 1.44
N LYS A 14 10.75 -9.68 1.11
CA LYS A 14 10.80 -8.34 1.74
C LYS A 14 9.51 -7.54 1.53
N VAL A 15 8.97 -7.53 0.31
CA VAL A 15 7.72 -6.82 -0.01
C VAL A 15 6.53 -7.48 0.69
N SER A 16 6.50 -8.81 0.82
CA SER A 16 5.47 -9.53 1.58
C SER A 16 5.46 -9.10 3.05
N GLU A 17 6.63 -9.07 3.70
CA GLU A 17 6.78 -8.62 5.08
C GLU A 17 6.29 -7.17 5.27
N VAL A 18 6.70 -6.26 4.38
CA VAL A 18 6.23 -4.86 4.38
C VAL A 18 4.71 -4.81 4.22
N ASN A 19 4.13 -5.60 3.31
CA ASN A 19 2.69 -5.62 3.10
C ASN A 19 1.93 -6.14 4.33
N ILE A 20 2.40 -7.21 4.98
CA ILE A 20 1.78 -7.74 6.21
C ILE A 20 1.85 -6.70 7.33
N LYS A 21 3.01 -6.07 7.53
CA LYS A 21 3.22 -5.03 8.54
C LYS A 21 2.25 -3.86 8.37
N TYR A 22 2.13 -3.33 7.17
CA TYR A 22 1.26 -2.17 6.91
C TYR A 22 -0.23 -2.54 6.79
N ALA A 23 -0.56 -3.77 6.37
CA ALA A 23 -1.93 -4.27 6.43
C ALA A 23 -2.42 -4.39 7.88
N THR A 24 -1.57 -4.87 8.79
CA THR A 24 -1.88 -4.94 10.22
C THR A 24 -2.14 -3.55 10.80
N LYS A 25 -1.27 -2.56 10.49
CA LYS A 25 -1.46 -1.16 10.93
C LYS A 25 -2.75 -0.56 10.38
N LEU A 26 -3.05 -0.80 9.10
CA LEU A 26 -4.26 -0.28 8.47
C LEU A 26 -5.51 -0.90 9.08
N ARG A 27 -5.49 -2.21 9.38
CA ARG A 27 -6.61 -2.89 10.04
C ARG A 27 -6.85 -2.35 11.44
N ALA A 28 -5.80 -2.21 12.25
CA ALA A 28 -5.91 -1.59 13.57
C ALA A 28 -6.49 -0.17 13.52
N LEU A 29 -6.11 0.63 12.50
CA LEU A 29 -6.67 1.96 12.30
C LEU A 29 -8.15 1.93 11.90
N ILE A 30 -8.54 0.99 11.04
CA ILE A 30 -9.94 0.83 10.61
C ILE A 30 -10.80 0.37 11.79
N ASP A 31 -10.31 -0.56 12.61
CA ASP A 31 -11.01 -1.13 13.75
C ASP A 31 -11.17 -0.15 14.92
N ARG A 32 -10.34 0.89 15.00
CA ARG A 32 -10.50 2.00 15.97
C ARG A 32 -11.85 2.69 15.78
N GLU A 33 -12.46 3.24 16.83
CA GLU A 33 -13.69 4.03 16.70
C GLU A 33 -13.48 5.33 15.89
N GLY A 34 -14.56 5.87 15.34
CA GLY A 34 -14.57 7.12 14.57
C GLY A 34 -14.71 6.94 13.06
N SER A 35 -14.94 8.05 12.36
CA SER A 35 -15.24 8.06 10.92
C SER A 35 -14.00 7.82 10.06
N MET A 36 -14.20 7.39 8.82
CA MET A 36 -13.10 7.29 7.85
C MET A 36 -12.43 8.64 7.57
N PHE A 37 -13.17 9.75 7.76
CA PHE A 37 -12.62 11.09 7.60
C PHE A 37 -11.62 11.43 8.71
N SER A 38 -11.94 11.14 9.98
CA SER A 38 -11.00 11.40 11.09
C SER A 38 -9.75 10.54 11.04
N LYS A 39 -9.81 9.40 10.35
CA LYS A 39 -8.67 8.47 10.15
C LYS A 39 -7.86 8.78 8.89
N ARG A 40 -8.25 9.76 8.08
CA ARG A 40 -7.65 10.03 6.76
C ARG A 40 -6.17 10.36 6.85
N ASP A 41 -5.77 11.19 7.80
CA ASP A 41 -4.37 11.59 7.96
C ASP A 41 -3.50 10.42 8.42
N ASP A 42 -4.02 9.58 9.32
CA ASP A 42 -3.33 8.37 9.77
C ASP A 42 -3.19 7.35 8.63
N MET A 43 -4.23 7.17 7.81
CA MET A 43 -4.15 6.35 6.60
C MET A 43 -3.09 6.88 5.63
N LYS A 44 -3.00 8.20 5.46
CA LYS A 44 -1.98 8.84 4.61
C LYS A 44 -0.58 8.56 5.15
N LYS A 45 -0.35 8.74 6.46
CA LYS A 45 0.93 8.44 7.11
C LYS A 45 1.35 6.98 6.94
N ILE A 46 0.41 6.04 7.14
CA ILE A 46 0.63 4.60 6.91
C ILE A 46 1.02 4.34 5.46
N SER A 47 0.33 4.96 4.50
CA SER A 47 0.64 4.80 3.07
C SER A 47 2.01 5.38 2.71
N THR A 48 2.37 6.56 3.21
CA THR A 48 3.67 7.18 2.96
C THR A 48 4.80 6.33 3.53
N ALA A 49 4.69 5.90 4.79
CA ALA A 49 5.70 5.06 5.42
C ALA A 49 5.86 3.70 4.70
N LYS A 50 4.76 3.13 4.20
CA LYS A 50 4.81 1.94 3.34
C LYS A 50 5.61 2.22 2.06
N ASN A 51 5.33 3.31 1.37
CA ASN A 51 6.04 3.68 0.14
C ASN A 51 7.53 3.90 0.39
N ASP A 52 7.90 4.54 1.50
CA ASP A 52 9.29 4.76 1.90
C ASP A 52 10.05 3.45 2.19
N GLU A 53 9.37 2.43 2.72
CA GLU A 53 9.96 1.10 2.88
C GLU A 53 10.07 0.36 1.55
N LEU A 54 9.06 0.46 0.69
CA LEU A 54 9.08 -0.17 -0.63
C LEU A 54 10.14 0.44 -1.56
N SER A 55 10.39 1.75 -1.50
CA SER A 55 11.42 2.42 -2.33
C SER A 55 12.83 1.95 -2.03
N LYS A 56 13.07 1.38 -0.84
CA LYS A 56 14.37 0.79 -0.44
C LYS A 56 14.54 -0.65 -0.92
N ILE A 57 13.45 -1.35 -1.26
CA ILE A 57 13.44 -2.76 -1.68
C ILE A 57 13.32 -2.87 -3.20
N LEU A 58 12.50 -2.03 -3.79
CA LEU A 58 12.24 -1.98 -5.22
C LEU A 58 13.32 -1.18 -5.93
N THR A 59 13.60 -1.56 -7.18
CA THR A 59 14.34 -0.68 -8.09
C THR A 59 13.52 0.55 -8.41
N GLU A 60 14.17 1.62 -8.88
CA GLU A 60 13.47 2.86 -9.26
C GLU A 60 12.38 2.60 -10.32
N ALA A 61 12.65 1.74 -11.30
CA ALA A 61 11.69 1.37 -12.34
C ALA A 61 10.47 0.62 -11.75
N GLN A 62 10.70 -0.33 -10.85
CA GLN A 62 9.63 -1.06 -10.16
C GLN A 62 8.82 -0.13 -9.25
N PHE A 63 9.47 0.79 -8.55
CA PHE A 63 8.81 1.76 -7.67
C PHE A 63 7.95 2.74 -8.47
N LYS A 64 8.46 3.28 -9.59
CA LYS A 64 7.68 4.13 -10.51
C LYS A 64 6.45 3.41 -11.05
N LYS A 65 6.59 2.14 -11.44
CA LYS A 65 5.45 1.32 -11.89
C LYS A 65 4.42 1.12 -10.78
N TYR A 66 4.88 0.89 -9.55
CA TYR A 66 4.00 0.78 -8.39
C TYR A 66 3.22 2.08 -8.14
N GLU A 67 3.87 3.23 -8.12
CA GLU A 67 3.22 4.51 -7.84
C GLU A 67 2.30 4.99 -8.96
N ASN A 68 2.70 4.80 -10.23
CA ASN A 68 1.97 5.34 -11.37
C ASN A 68 0.88 4.40 -11.91
N ASP A 69 1.03 3.09 -11.76
CA ASP A 69 0.07 2.14 -12.31
C ASP A 69 -0.72 1.43 -11.21
N LEU A 70 -0.03 0.81 -10.26
CA LEU A 70 -0.69 -0.04 -9.26
C LEU A 70 -1.49 0.79 -8.26
N VAL A 71 -0.92 1.84 -7.68
CA VAL A 71 -1.62 2.70 -6.71
C VAL A 71 -2.91 3.29 -7.30
N PRO A 72 -2.94 3.86 -8.53
CA PRO A 72 -4.18 4.33 -9.15
C PRO A 72 -5.18 3.22 -9.45
N LYS A 73 -4.74 2.05 -9.95
CA LYS A 73 -5.62 0.90 -10.16
C LYS A 73 -6.31 0.47 -8.87
N ILE A 74 -5.57 0.37 -7.77
CA ILE A 74 -6.09 0.03 -6.44
C ILE A 74 -7.11 1.06 -5.99
N ARG A 75 -6.78 2.36 -6.07
CA ARG A 75 -7.70 3.45 -5.72
C ARG A 75 -8.99 3.41 -6.53
N LYS A 76 -8.89 3.16 -7.84
CA LYS A 76 -10.05 3.03 -8.74
C LYS A 76 -10.92 1.83 -8.35
N HIS A 77 -10.30 0.70 -8.02
CA HIS A 77 -11.00 -0.51 -7.59
C HIS A 77 -11.72 -0.31 -6.26
N ILE A 78 -11.04 0.29 -5.27
CA ILE A 78 -11.64 0.66 -3.98
C ILE A 78 -12.82 1.60 -4.18
N ARG A 79 -12.66 2.69 -4.95
CA ARG A 79 -13.74 3.64 -5.23
C ARG A 79 -14.95 2.95 -5.88
N LYS A 80 -14.73 2.07 -6.86
CA LYS A 80 -15.81 1.34 -7.55
C LYS A 80 -16.57 0.41 -6.58
N ASN A 81 -15.86 -0.27 -5.70
CA ASN A 81 -16.46 -1.26 -4.80
C ASN A 81 -17.06 -0.64 -3.53
N MET A 82 -16.60 0.55 -3.12
CA MET A 82 -17.09 1.22 -1.92
C MET A 82 -18.42 1.96 -2.10
N LYS A 83 -19.01 2.06 -3.31
CA LYS A 83 -20.23 2.84 -3.60
C LYS A 83 -20.34 4.10 -2.72
N LEU A 84 -19.34 4.99 -2.83
CA LEU A 84 -19.50 6.40 -2.49
C LEU A 84 -20.14 7.12 -3.67
#